data_AF-A0A370FKK6-F1
#
_entry.id   AF-A0A370FKK6-F1
#
_cell.length_a   1.000
_cell.length_b   1.000
_cell.length_c   1.000
_cell.angle_alpha   90.00
_cell.angle_beta   90.00
_cell.angle_gamma   90.00
#
_symmetry.space_group_name_H-M   'P 1'
#
loop_
_entity.id
_entity.type
_entity.pdbx_description
1 polymer ?
#
loop_
_entity_poly.entity_id
_entity_poly.type
_entity_poly.pdbx_seq_one_letter_code
_entity_poly.pdbx_strand_id
1 'polypeptide(L)'
;MGSRAASRILEVHGERMITRGFAPGFRIALHQKDLNLAMQSARSLGVALPQTAGAAQLMNACAALGHGQADHSALVRALEAMARHPVAPEAAG
;
A
#
# COMPACT_ATOMS: atom_id res chain seq x y z
N MET A 1 -18.00 -20.10 -3.12
CA MET A 1 -18.65 -19.27 -2.09
C MET A 1 -17.62 -18.26 -1.59
N GLY A 2 -17.84 -16.96 -1.81
CA GLY A 2 -16.90 -15.91 -1.38
C GLY A 2 -17.16 -15.46 0.06
N SER A 3 -16.10 -15.26 0.85
CA SER A 3 -16.21 -14.68 2.19
C SER A 3 -16.61 -13.20 2.11
N ARG A 4 -17.15 -12.61 3.19
CA ARG A 4 -17.53 -11.17 3.22
C ARG A 4 -16.36 -10.20 3.01
N ALA A 5 -15.12 -10.69 3.08
CA ALA A 5 -13.89 -9.92 2.84
C ALA A 5 -13.29 -10.12 1.44
N ALA A 6 -13.90 -10.98 0.61
CA ALA A 6 -13.37 -11.30 -0.71
C ALA A 6 -13.32 -10.05 -1.59
N SER A 7 -12.14 -9.79 -2.16
CA SER A 7 -11.92 -8.72 -3.12
C SER A 7 -10.74 -9.09 -4.01
N ARG A 8 -10.69 -8.52 -5.21
CA ARG A 8 -9.55 -8.74 -6.13
C ARG A 8 -8.23 -8.28 -5.53
N ILE A 9 -8.27 -7.23 -4.71
CA ILE A 9 -7.12 -6.73 -3.94
C ILE A 9 -6.62 -7.78 -2.96
N LEU A 10 -7.51 -8.42 -2.19
CA LEU A 10 -7.13 -9.48 -1.26
C LEU A 10 -6.52 -10.67 -2.00
N GLU A 11 -7.13 -11.11 -3.09
CA GLU A 11 -6.65 -12.26 -3.88
C GLU A 11 -5.25 -11.99 -4.45
N VAL A 12 -5.07 -10.87 -5.16
CA VAL A 12 -3.82 -10.59 -5.89
C VAL A 12 -2.73 -10.05 -4.96
N HIS A 13 -3.06 -9.04 -4.16
CA HIS A 13 -2.05 -8.39 -3.33
C HIS A 13 -1.78 -9.16 -2.04
N GLY A 14 -2.78 -9.87 -1.49
CA GLY A 14 -2.54 -10.77 -0.36
C GLY A 14 -1.53 -11.87 -0.68
N GLU A 15 -1.66 -12.50 -1.85
CA GLU A 15 -0.68 -13.50 -2.30
C GLU A 15 0.73 -12.89 -2.46
N ARG A 16 0.84 -11.71 -3.08
CA ARG A 16 2.13 -10.98 -3.19
C ARG A 16 2.74 -10.65 -1.83
N MET A 17 1.92 -10.23 -0.86
CA MET A 17 2.40 -9.91 0.49
C MET A 17 2.96 -11.14 1.21
N ILE A 18 2.30 -12.30 1.06
CA ILE A 18 2.72 -13.57 1.68
C ILE A 18 3.96 -14.13 0.99
N THR A 19 4.00 -14.12 -0.34
CA THR A 19 5.11 -14.64 -1.14
C THR A 19 6.31 -13.69 -1.24
N ARG A 20 6.20 -12.49 -0.66
CA ARG A 20 7.18 -11.38 -0.76
C ARG A 20 7.46 -10.94 -2.21
N GLY A 21 6.52 -11.17 -3.13
CA GLY A 21 6.62 -10.81 -4.54
C GLY A 21 6.24 -9.36 -4.83
N PHE A 22 7.18 -8.42 -4.65
CA PHE A 22 6.95 -6.97 -4.84
C PHE A 22 7.50 -6.40 -6.15
N ALA A 23 7.70 -7.25 -7.17
CA ALA A 23 8.07 -6.81 -8.51
C ALA A 23 7.01 -5.82 -9.05
N PRO A 24 7.41 -4.67 -9.60
CA PRO A 24 6.51 -3.56 -9.85
C PRO A 24 5.48 -3.87 -10.93
N GLY A 25 4.20 -4.02 -10.54
CA GLY A 25 3.07 -3.87 -11.45
C GLY A 25 2.57 -2.42 -11.45
N PHE A 26 2.42 -1.84 -10.26
CA PHE A 26 2.14 -0.42 -10.07
C PHE A 26 2.94 0.14 -8.90
N ARG A 27 3.83 1.10 -9.16
CA ARG A 27 4.82 1.54 -8.16
C ARG A 27 4.20 2.32 -7.00
N ILE A 28 4.71 2.12 -5.78
CA ILE A 28 4.38 2.94 -4.59
C ILE A 28 4.47 4.44 -4.91
N ALA A 29 5.56 4.89 -5.56
CA ALA A 29 5.75 6.30 -5.90
C ALA A 29 4.68 6.85 -6.86
N LEU A 30 4.13 5.99 -7.75
CA LEU A 30 3.02 6.40 -8.63
C LEU A 30 1.71 6.48 -7.85
N HIS A 31 1.42 5.51 -6.99
CA HIS A 31 0.22 5.55 -6.15
C HIS A 31 0.26 6.74 -5.17
N GLN A 32 1.43 7.07 -4.63
CA GLN A 32 1.65 8.27 -3.81
C GLN A 32 1.28 9.55 -4.56
N LYS A 33 1.70 9.66 -5.84
CA LYS A 33 1.32 10.79 -6.71
C LYS A 33 -0.20 10.86 -6.87
N ASP A 34 -0.87 9.74 -7.14
CA ASP A 34 -2.32 9.72 -7.34
C ASP A 34 -3.09 10.10 -6.06
N LEU A 35 -2.65 9.62 -4.89
CA LEU A 35 -3.25 10.01 -3.61
C LEU A 35 -3.03 11.50 -3.31
N ASN A 36 -1.87 12.05 -3.67
CA ASN A 36 -1.63 13.49 -3.55
C ASN A 36 -2.56 14.32 -4.44
N LEU A 37 -2.85 13.85 -5.66
CA LEU A 37 -3.84 14.49 -6.53
C LEU A 37 -5.26 14.38 -5.94
N ALA A 38 -5.65 13.21 -5.45
CA ALA A 38 -6.94 13.01 -4.79
C ALA A 38 -7.11 13.94 -3.57
N MET A 39 -6.07 14.09 -2.74
CA MET A 39 -6.10 15.00 -1.58
C MET A 39 -6.13 16.47 -1.99
N GLN A 40 -5.52 16.85 -3.11
CA GLN A 40 -5.64 18.21 -3.67
C GLN A 40 -7.08 18.48 -4.12
N SER A 41 -7.66 17.57 -4.90
CA SER A 41 -9.05 17.69 -5.36
C SER A 41 -10.04 17.75 -4.19
N ALA A 42 -9.83 16.93 -3.15
CA ALA A 42 -10.64 16.94 -1.94
C ALA A 42 -10.65 18.32 -1.24
N ARG A 43 -9.47 18.96 -1.13
CA ARG A 43 -9.35 20.33 -0.60
C ARG A 43 -10.10 21.33 -1.45
N SER A 44 -9.95 21.27 -2.78
CA SER A 44 -10.66 22.18 -3.69
C SER A 44 -12.18 22.03 -3.64
N LEU A 45 -12.67 20.82 -3.35
CA LEU A 45 -14.10 20.52 -3.24
C LEU A 45 -14.67 20.69 -1.81
N GLY A 46 -13.82 20.97 -0.82
CA GLY A 46 -14.24 21.07 0.58
C GLY A 46 -14.74 19.76 1.19
N VAL A 47 -14.27 18.61 0.69
CA VAL A 47 -14.70 17.27 1.18
C VAL A 47 -13.60 16.58 1.99
N ALA A 48 -13.99 15.86 3.03
CA ALA A 48 -13.07 15.11 3.87
C ALA A 48 -12.87 13.67 3.37
N LEU A 49 -11.61 13.26 3.17
CA LEU A 49 -11.23 11.89 2.77
C LEU A 49 -10.30 11.24 3.82
N PRO A 50 -10.80 10.92 5.03
CA PRO A 50 -9.95 10.46 6.13
C PRO A 50 -9.19 9.17 5.81
N GLN A 51 -9.84 8.20 5.16
CA GLN A 51 -9.21 6.92 4.80
C GLN A 51 -8.13 7.11 3.72
N THR A 52 -8.37 7.98 2.73
CA THR A 52 -7.39 8.35 1.71
C THR A 52 -6.19 9.07 2.32
N ALA A 53 -6.41 9.95 3.30
CA ALA A 53 -5.34 10.62 4.02
C ALA A 53 -4.45 9.62 4.77
N GLY A 54 -5.05 8.63 5.45
CA GLY A 54 -4.30 7.54 6.09
C GLY A 54 -3.49 6.72 5.10
N ALA A 55 -4.09 6.34 3.96
CA ALA A 55 -3.39 5.62 2.89
C ALA A 55 -2.22 6.44 2.32
N ALA A 56 -2.39 7.75 2.13
CA ALA A 56 -1.33 8.64 1.65
C ALA A 56 -0.13 8.66 2.62
N GLN A 57 -0.38 8.68 3.93
CA GLN A 57 0.70 8.61 4.92
C GLN A 57 1.40 7.25 4.92
N LEU A 58 0.67 6.15 4.75
CA LEU A 58 1.28 4.82 4.61
C LEU A 58 2.15 4.71 3.35
N MET A 59 1.72 5.29 2.22
CA MET A 59 2.54 5.37 1.01
C MET A 59 3.80 6.21 1.24
N ASN A 60 3.69 7.34 1.93
CA ASN A 60 4.85 8.18 2.29
C ASN A 60 5.86 7.40 3.15
N ALA A 61 5.37 6.70 4.19
CA ALA A 61 6.21 5.88 5.05
C ALA A 61 6.90 4.76 4.26
N CYS A 62 6.15 4.06 3.40
CA CYS A 62 6.69 2.99 2.56
C CYS A 62 7.79 3.50 1.59
N ALA A 63 7.57 4.66 0.97
CA ALA A 63 8.57 5.29 0.12
C ALA A 63 9.83 5.70 0.92
N ALA A 64 9.67 6.26 2.12
CA ALA A 64 10.76 6.64 3.01
C ALA A 64 11.59 5.44 3.49
N LEU A 65 10.97 4.25 3.59
CA LEU A 65 11.66 2.99 3.86
C LEU A 65 12.42 2.41 2.65
N GLY A 66 12.45 3.12 1.51
CA GLY A 66 13.17 2.70 0.31
C GLY A 66 12.35 1.85 -0.68
N HIS A 67 11.06 1.63 -0.42
CA HIS A 67 10.21 0.78 -1.26
C HIS A 67 9.46 1.55 -2.37
N GLY A 68 9.85 2.80 -2.65
CA GLY A 68 9.16 3.64 -3.64
C GLY A 68 9.03 3.05 -5.05
N GLN A 69 9.97 2.17 -5.43
CA GLN A 69 9.99 1.49 -6.74
C GLN A 69 9.30 0.12 -6.73
N ALA A 70 8.89 -0.39 -5.57
CA ALA A 70 8.19 -1.66 -5.45
C ALA A 70 6.72 -1.51 -5.86
N ASP A 71 6.06 -2.64 -6.13
CA ASP A 71 4.61 -2.68 -6.32
C ASP A 71 3.86 -2.09 -5.11
N HIS A 72 2.70 -1.48 -5.32
CA HIS A 72 1.92 -0.83 -4.26
C HIS A 72 1.44 -1.81 -3.17
N SER A 73 1.44 -3.11 -3.45
CA SER A 73 1.23 -4.16 -2.44
C SER A 73 2.34 -4.16 -1.36
N ALA A 74 3.51 -3.57 -1.64
CA ALA A 74 4.58 -3.34 -0.66
C ALA A 74 4.20 -2.34 0.44
N LEU A 75 3.03 -1.67 0.37
CA LEU A 75 2.52 -0.85 1.47
C LEU A 75 2.47 -1.63 2.79
N VAL A 76 2.30 -2.96 2.74
CA VAL A 76 2.40 -3.85 3.90
C VAL A 76 3.68 -3.61 4.71
N ARG A 77 4.81 -3.28 4.06
CA ARG A 77 6.11 -3.01 4.70
C ARG A 77 6.05 -1.84 5.69
N ALA A 78 5.23 -0.83 5.41
CA ALA A 78 5.02 0.28 6.34
C ALA A 78 4.33 -0.19 7.62
N LEU A 79 3.32 -1.05 7.50
CA LEU A 79 2.63 -1.64 8.65
C LEU A 79 3.54 -2.58 9.44
N GLU A 80 4.34 -3.41 8.76
CA GLU A 80 5.32 -4.29 9.39
C GLU A 80 6.35 -3.51 10.19
N ALA A 81 6.86 -2.39 9.65
CA ALA A 81 7.80 -1.52 10.34
C ALA A 81 7.18 -0.88 11.60
N MET A 82 5.94 -0.41 11.52
CA MET A 82 5.22 0.17 12.66
C MET A 82 4.92 -0.88 13.75
N ALA A 83 4.53 -2.09 13.34
CA ALA A 83 4.22 -3.18 14.25
C ALA A 83 5.47 -3.88 14.80
N ARG A 84 6.64 -3.69 14.15
CA ARG A 84 7.85 -4.49 14.35
C ARG A 84 7.56 -6.00 14.22
N HIS A 85 6.71 -6.35 13.26
CA HIS A 85 6.28 -7.71 13.04
C HIS A 85 6.03 -7.96 11.54
N PRO A 86 6.74 -8.89 10.89
CA PRO A 86 6.51 -9.21 9.50
C PRO A 86 5.23 -10.05 9.32
N VAL A 87 4.47 -9.81 8.25
CA VAL A 87 3.26 -10.59 7.91
C VAL A 87 3.62 -11.99 7.42
N ALA A 88 4.78 -12.13 6.78
CA ALA A 88 5.34 -13.42 6.34
C ALA A 88 6.87 -13.38 6.51
N PRO A 89 7.56 -14.53 6.65
CA PRO A 89 9.02 -14.55 6.62
C PRO A 89 9.58 -13.89 5.36
N GLU A 90 10.79 -13.33 5.42
CA GLU A 90 11.48 -12.96 4.18
C GLU A 90 11.70 -14.20 3.32
N ALA A 91 11.63 -14.05 2.00
CA ALA A 91 11.95 -15.14 1.09
C ALA A 91 13.38 -15.58 1.38
N ALA A 92 13.59 -16.89 1.55
CA ALA A 92 14.94 -17.45 1.57
C ALA A 92 15.61 -17.06 0.24
N GLY A 93 16.71 -16.31 0.34
CA GLY A 93 17.49 -15.86 -0.81
C GLY A 93 18.13 -17.01 -1.59
#